data_AF-A0A4Y2HXJ1-F1
#
_entry.id   AF-A0A4Y2HXJ1-F1
#
_cell.length_a   1.000
_cell.length_b   1.000
_cell.length_c   1.000
_cell.angle_alpha   90.00
_cell.angle_beta   90.00
_cell.angle_gamma   90.00
#
_symmetry.space_group_name_H-M   'P 1'
#
loop_
_entity.id
_entity.type
_entity.pdbx_description
1 polymer ?
#
loop_
_entity_poly.entity_id
_entity_poly.type
_entity_poly.pdbx_seq_one_letter_code
_entity_poly.pdbx_strand_id
1 'polypeptide(L)'
;MYHGTTLGIYGKGKLQAVQLFNRSKYLQDIPEIFTYTGIERTGERFIFALYSNTKNEESSLNKMMYDCFNQLVSQASSAILLSKLPPTTEAAHQHYRRTFH
;
A
#
# COMPACT_ATOMS: atom_id res chain seq x y z
N MET A 1 -0.85 -14.26 -21.98
CA MET A 1 0.55 -14.32 -21.49
C MET A 1 0.71 -13.27 -20.38
N TYR A 2 0.99 -13.74 -19.17
CA TYR A 2 1.35 -13.02 -17.92
C TYR A 2 0.57 -11.74 -17.53
N HIS A 3 -0.35 -11.91 -16.57
CA HIS A 3 -0.74 -10.86 -15.62
C HIS A 3 0.51 -10.37 -14.84
N GLY A 4 1.02 -9.18 -15.15
CA GLY A 4 2.04 -8.49 -14.36
C GLY A 4 2.34 -7.16 -15.02
N THR A 5 2.01 -5.98 -14.48
CA THR A 5 1.96 -5.55 -13.07
C THR A 5 0.71 -4.69 -12.89
N THR A 6 -0.44 -5.34 -13.06
CA THR A 6 -1.81 -4.86 -12.97
C THR A 6 -2.10 -4.53 -11.50
N LEU A 7 -2.41 -3.32 -11.07
CA LEU A 7 -3.00 -2.14 -11.71
C LEU A 7 -2.47 -0.93 -10.93
N GLY A 8 -2.30 0.28 -11.51
CA GLY A 8 -1.69 1.46 -10.85
C GLY A 8 -2.05 1.66 -9.37
N ILE A 9 -1.29 0.99 -8.49
CA ILE A 9 -1.27 1.00 -7.01
C ILE A 9 -2.65 1.12 -6.35
N TYR A 10 -3.48 0.08 -6.46
CA TYR A 10 -4.86 0.01 -5.94
C TYR A 10 -5.66 1.33 -6.11
N GLY A 11 -5.60 1.87 -7.33
CA GLY A 11 -6.33 3.09 -7.69
C GLY A 11 -5.60 4.41 -7.38
N LYS A 12 -4.41 4.40 -6.76
CA LYS A 12 -3.58 5.60 -6.51
C LYS A 12 -2.69 5.99 -7.69
N GLY A 13 -2.31 5.03 -8.53
CA GLY A 13 -1.53 5.26 -9.76
C GLY A 13 -0.03 5.41 -9.53
N LYS A 14 0.78 4.95 -10.51
CA LYS A 14 2.25 4.91 -10.45
C LYS A 14 2.89 6.25 -10.11
N LEU A 15 2.35 7.34 -10.66
CA LEU A 15 2.86 8.70 -10.45
C LEU A 15 2.81 9.11 -8.98
N GLN A 16 1.71 8.79 -8.27
CA GLN A 16 1.58 9.14 -6.84
C GLN A 16 2.60 8.39 -5.98
N ALA A 17 2.86 7.10 -6.26
CA ALA A 17 3.94 6.40 -5.54
C ALA A 17 5.31 7.01 -5.79
N VAL A 18 5.64 7.33 -7.04
CA VAL A 18 6.96 7.90 -7.37
C VAL A 18 7.11 9.25 -6.68
N GLN A 19 6.07 10.09 -6.70
CA GLN A 19 6.07 11.37 -5.99
C GLN A 19 6.21 11.19 -4.47
N LEU A 20 5.50 10.22 -3.89
CA LEU A 20 5.60 9.90 -2.47
C LEU A 20 7.01 9.44 -2.09
N PHE A 21 7.58 8.52 -2.87
CA PHE A 21 8.93 8.01 -2.66
C PHE A 21 9.97 9.13 -2.76
N ASN A 22 9.86 10.00 -3.76
CA ASN A 22 10.78 11.12 -3.94
C ASN A 22 10.68 12.18 -2.84
N ARG A 23 9.49 12.36 -2.24
CA ARG A 23 9.27 13.34 -1.17
C ARG A 23 9.65 12.81 0.22
N SER A 24 9.50 11.51 0.46
CA SER A 24 9.64 10.92 1.79
C SER A 24 11.05 10.43 2.05
N LYS A 25 11.85 11.23 2.79
CA LYS A 25 13.16 10.78 3.29
C LYS A 25 13.06 9.48 4.09
N TYR A 26 11.98 9.34 4.88
CA TYR A 26 11.69 8.11 5.61
C TYR A 26 11.61 6.86 4.73
N LEU A 27 11.07 6.97 3.51
CA LEU A 27 10.99 5.83 2.59
C LEU A 27 12.30 5.60 1.82
N GLN A 28 13.13 6.64 1.66
CA GLN A 28 14.44 6.55 1.00
C GLN A 28 15.51 5.97 1.94
N ASP A 29 15.42 6.26 3.24
CA ASP A 29 16.40 5.87 4.25
C ASP A 29 16.08 4.51 4.91
N ILE A 30 15.37 3.60 4.23
CA ILE A 30 15.06 2.26 4.77
C ILE A 30 16.13 1.26 4.33
N PRO A 31 17.20 1.01 5.13
CA PRO A 31 18.19 -0.01 4.83
C PRO A 31 17.61 -1.42 4.86
N GLU A 32 16.47 -1.61 5.53
CA GLU A 32 15.80 -2.90 5.71
C GLU A 32 15.31 -3.51 4.38
N ILE A 33 15.14 -2.71 3.31
CA ILE A 33 14.66 -3.18 2.00
C ILE A 33 15.56 -4.25 1.38
N PHE A 34 16.84 -4.30 1.77
CA PHE A 34 17.81 -5.27 1.27
C PHE A 34 17.82 -6.59 2.06
N THR A 35 16.94 -6.76 3.05
CA THR A 35 16.84 -7.98 3.86
C THR A 35 15.52 -8.72 3.59
N TYR A 36 15.54 -10.06 3.65
CA TYR A 36 14.35 -10.89 3.41
C TYR A 36 13.18 -10.52 4.35
N THR A 37 13.48 -10.33 5.63
CA THR A 37 12.50 -9.92 6.66
C THR A 37 12.09 -8.45 6.54
N GLY A 38 12.98 -7.60 6.02
CA GLY A 38 12.72 -6.18 5.88
C GLY A 38 11.87 -5.81 4.67
N ILE A 39 11.79 -6.65 3.63
CA ILE A 39 10.96 -6.40 2.44
C ILE A 39 9.48 -6.27 2.80
N GLU A 40 8.95 -7.16 3.64
CA GLU A 40 7.54 -7.12 4.04
C GLU A 40 7.24 -5.90 4.88
N ARG A 41 8.08 -5.66 5.90
CA ARG A 41 7.96 -4.50 6.78
C ARG A 41 8.07 -3.18 6.02
N THR A 42 9.01 -3.10 5.08
CA THR A 42 9.23 -1.92 4.24
C THR A 42 8.07 -1.73 3.26
N GLY A 43 7.59 -2.81 2.64
CA GLY A 43 6.43 -2.80 1.76
C GLY A 43 5.17 -2.33 2.49
N GLU A 44 4.89 -2.86 3.67
CA GLU A 44 3.76 -2.42 4.50
C GLU A 44 3.86 -0.93 4.82
N ARG A 45 5.02 -0.46 5.32
CA ARG A 45 5.27 0.97 5.60
C ARG A 45 5.03 1.85 4.38
N PHE A 46 5.41 1.37 3.19
CA PHE A 46 5.16 2.08 1.94
C PHE A 46 3.66 2.18 1.63
N ILE A 47 2.90 1.09 1.78
CA ILE A 47 1.44 1.10 1.60
C ILE A 47 0.77 1.99 2.65
N PHE A 48 1.22 1.97 3.92
CA PHE A 48 0.76 2.91 4.93
C PHE A 48 0.92 4.36 4.49
N ALA A 49 2.12 4.74 4.05
CA ALA A 49 2.38 6.09 3.58
C ALA A 49 1.56 6.49 2.34
N LEU A 50 1.15 5.52 1.51
CA LEU A 50 0.39 5.77 0.29
C LEU A 50 -1.11 5.98 0.55
N TYR A 51 -1.66 5.37 1.60
CA TYR A 51 -3.08 5.44 1.93
C TYR A 51 -3.39 6.39 3.08
N SER A 52 -2.47 6.55 4.03
CA SER A 52 -2.65 7.44 5.18
C SER A 52 -2.29 8.90 4.85
N ASN A 53 -3.17 9.83 5.20
CA ASN A 53 -2.89 11.28 5.19
C ASN A 53 -2.27 11.77 6.51
N THR A 54 -2.16 10.91 7.52
CA THR A 54 -1.60 11.25 8.83
C THR A 54 -0.53 10.25 9.24
N LYS A 55 0.48 10.77 9.94
CA LYS A 55 1.42 9.97 10.71
C LYS A 55 0.62 9.50 11.93
N ASN A 56 0.36 8.20 12.08
CA ASN A 56 0.39 7.52 13.38
C ASN A 56 -0.14 6.08 13.30
N GLU A 57 0.58 5.24 14.05
CA GLU A 57 0.38 3.84 14.45
C GLU A 57 0.44 2.77 13.36
N GLU A 58 1.41 1.85 13.52
CA GLU A 58 1.45 0.53 12.89
C GLU A 58 0.14 -0.21 13.24
N SER A 59 -0.89 -0.01 12.42
CA SER A 59 -2.05 -0.89 12.34
C SER A 59 -1.77 -1.98 11.32
N SER A 60 -2.55 -3.07 11.28
CA SER A 60 -2.42 -4.05 10.20
C SER A 60 -3.02 -3.49 8.90
N LEU A 61 -2.53 -3.91 7.73
CA LEU A 61 -3.12 -3.52 6.45
C LEU A 61 -4.62 -3.88 6.38
N ASN A 62 -5.02 -4.97 7.05
CA ASN A 62 -6.42 -5.36 7.18
C ASN A 62 -7.27 -4.33 7.96
N LYS A 63 -6.72 -3.75 9.04
CA LYS A 63 -7.41 -2.66 9.78
C LYS A 63 -7.53 -1.42 8.91
N MET A 64 -6.46 -1.03 8.21
CA MET A 64 -6.53 0.10 7.27
C MET A 64 -7.58 -0.13 6.17
N MET A 65 -7.64 -1.34 5.60
CA MET A 65 -8.64 -1.69 4.59
C MET A 65 -10.06 -1.52 5.12
N TYR A 66 -10.31 -1.97 6.35
CA TYR A 66 -11.59 -1.81 7.03
C TYR A 66 -11.94 -0.33 7.28
N ASP A 67 -11.00 0.45 7.80
CA ASP A 67 -11.20 1.87 8.08
C ASP A 67 -11.46 2.66 6.78
N CYS A 68 -10.71 2.35 5.72
CA CYS A 68 -10.89 2.94 4.39
C CYS A 68 -12.24 2.58 3.79
N PHE A 69 -12.70 1.34 3.97
CA PHE A 69 -14.03 0.92 3.56
C PHE A 69 -15.14 1.69 4.27
N ASN A 70 -15.08 1.80 5.61
CA ASN A 70 -16.06 2.57 6.38
C ASN A 70 -16.08 4.05 6.01
N GLN A 71 -14.90 4.63 5.74
CA GLN A 71 -14.81 5.99 5.24
C GLN A 71 -15.48 6.13 3.87
N LEU A 72 -15.26 5.19 2.94
CA LEU A 72 -15.92 5.21 1.63
C LEU A 72 -17.44 5.06 1.77
N VAL A 73 -17.92 4.17 2.63
CA VAL A 73 -19.36 3.97 2.88
C VAL A 73 -20.00 5.23 3.46
N SER A 74 -19.36 5.85 4.46
CA SER A 74 -19.90 7.05 5.12
C SER A 74 -19.94 8.30 4.22
N GLN A 75 -19.06 8.37 3.21
CA GLN A 75 -18.98 9.50 2.28
C GLN A 75 -19.77 9.28 0.98
N ALA A 76 -20.29 8.07 0.74
CA ALA A 76 -20.85 7.70 -0.55
C ALA A 76 -22.33 8.11 -0.70
N SER A 77 -22.62 8.96 -1.68
CA SER A 77 -23.95 9.13 -2.27
C SER A 77 -24.18 8.24 -3.50
N SER A 78 -23.21 7.37 -3.84
CA SER A 78 -23.16 6.55 -5.06
C SER A 78 -22.41 5.22 -4.84
N ALA A 79 -22.20 4.44 -5.90
CA ALA A 79 -21.51 3.14 -5.83
C ALA A 79 -20.09 3.23 -5.24
N ILE A 80 -19.75 2.27 -4.36
CA ILE A 80 -18.44 2.17 -3.71
C ILE A 80 -17.44 1.51 -4.65
N LEU A 81 -16.33 2.19 -4.92
CA LEU A 81 -15.24 1.67 -5.74
C LEU A 81 -14.26 0.84 -4.89
N LEU A 82 -14.46 -0.48 -4.88
CA LEU A 82 -13.57 -1.41 -4.18
C LEU A 82 -12.11 -1.34 -4.67
N SER A 83 -11.89 -0.89 -5.91
CA SER A 83 -10.55 -0.70 -6.48
C SER A 83 -9.72 0.39 -5.80
N LYS A 84 -10.32 1.21 -4.92
CA LYS A 84 -9.63 2.23 -4.13
C LYS A 84 -9.22 1.76 -2.73
N LEU A 85 -9.57 0.54 -2.35
CA LEU A 85 -9.18 -0.03 -1.07
C LEU A 85 -7.69 -0.43 -1.09
N PRO A 86 -6.97 -0.29 0.04
CA PRO A 86 -5.64 -0.88 0.16
C PRO A 86 -5.74 -2.42 0.14
N PRO A 87 -4.63 -3.13 -0.13
CA PRO A 87 -4.62 -4.58 -0.08
C PRO A 87 -4.77 -5.12 1.33
N THR A 88 -5.12 -6.40 1.42
CA THR A 88 -4.91 -7.20 2.63
C THR A 88 -3.42 -7.45 2.86
N THR A 89 -3.06 -7.81 4.10
CA THR A 89 -1.69 -8.19 4.46
C THR A 89 -1.15 -9.32 3.56
N GLU A 90 -1.92 -10.37 3.38
CA GLU A 90 -1.54 -11.56 2.61
C GLU A 90 -1.32 -11.23 1.13
N ALA A 91 -2.20 -10.42 0.53
CA ALA A 91 -2.07 -10.00 -0.85
C ALA A 91 -0.83 -9.11 -1.05
N ALA A 92 -0.52 -8.26 -0.06
CA ALA A 92 0.66 -7.42 -0.07
C ALA A 92 1.95 -8.26 0.05
N HIS A 93 2.01 -9.22 0.98
CA HIS A 93 3.17 -10.10 1.17
C HIS A 93 3.45 -10.97 -0.07
N GLN A 94 2.41 -11.56 -0.67
CA GLN A 94 2.55 -12.28 -1.94
C GLN A 94 3.13 -11.39 -3.04
N HIS A 95 2.74 -10.11 -3.07
CA HIS A 95 3.26 -9.15 -4.03
C HIS A 95 4.74 -8.82 -3.77
N TYR A 96 5.11 -8.52 -2.53
CA TYR A 96 6.48 -8.14 -2.17
C TYR A 96 7.49 -9.26 -2.46
N ARG A 97 7.09 -10.52 -2.24
CA ARG A 97 7.94 -11.69 -2.46
C ARG A 97 8.01 -12.13 -3.92
N ARG A 98 7.20 -11.56 -4.82
CA ARG A 98 7.08 -12.03 -6.22
C ARG A 98 8.40 -12.00 -6.99
N THR A 99 9.34 -11.11 -6.65
CA THR A 99 10.63 -10.96 -7.34
C THR A 99 11.79 -11.65 -6.61
N PHE A 100 11.55 -12.22 -5.43
CA PHE A 100 12.56 -12.93 -4.65
C PHE A 100 12.37 -14.44 -4.86
N HIS A 101 13.22 -15.03 -5.70
CA HIS A 101 13.28 -16.46 -6.00
C HIS A 101 14.63 -17.03 -5.57
#